data_AF-A0A354I9G5-F1
#
_entry.id   AF-A0A354I9G5-F1
#
_cell.length_a   1.000
_cell.length_b   1.000
_cell.length_c   1.000
_cell.angle_alpha   90.00
_cell.angle_beta   90.00
_cell.angle_gamma   90.00
#
_symmetry.space_group_name_H-M   'P 1'
#
loop_
_entity.id
_entity.type
_entity.pdbx_description
1 polymer ?
#
loop_
_entity_poly.entity_id
_entity_poly.type
_entity_poly.pdbx_seq_one_letter_code
_entity_poly.pdbx_strand_id
1 'polypeptide(L)'
;MKRNAVETLDLSTVPSLVVLSCKDNQIKELDLSKNSALMMIDCGYNLLTELDLSNTLLMQEVYCNDSVKLSGAPHGCYIIRYADE
;
A
#
# COMPACT_ATOMS: atom_id res chain seq x y z
N MET A 1 15.99 3.87 -13.05
CA MET A 1 14.61 3.63 -13.55
C MET A 1 13.82 4.92 -13.31
N LYS A 2 12.90 5.31 -14.19
CA LYS A 2 12.18 6.58 -14.04
C LYS A 2 10.95 6.37 -13.15
N ARG A 3 10.95 6.93 -11.94
CA ARG A 3 9.75 6.97 -11.09
C ARG A 3 8.67 7.79 -11.79
N ASN A 4 7.44 7.33 -11.71
CA ASN A 4 6.28 8.08 -12.18
C ASN A 4 6.01 9.25 -11.20
N ALA A 5 5.30 10.27 -11.67
CA ALA A 5 5.08 11.52 -10.92
C ALA A 5 3.75 11.55 -10.15
N VAL A 6 3.17 10.39 -9.84
CA VAL A 6 1.92 10.35 -9.07
C VAL A 6 2.25 10.58 -7.60
N GLU A 7 1.77 11.70 -7.06
CA GLU A 7 1.94 12.06 -5.64
C GLU A 7 0.73 11.67 -4.77
N THR A 8 -0.47 11.62 -5.38
CA THR A 8 -1.72 11.29 -4.71
C THR A 8 -2.51 10.28 -5.52
N LEU A 9 -3.21 9.38 -4.81
CA LEU A 9 -4.06 8.36 -5.41
C LEU A 9 -5.37 8.28 -4.63
N ASP A 10 -6.48 8.68 -5.28
CA ASP A 10 -7.82 8.60 -4.69
C ASP A 10 -8.48 7.25 -5.02
N LEU A 11 -8.69 6.44 -4.00
CA LEU A 11 -9.32 5.11 -4.08
C LEU A 11 -10.75 5.08 -3.53
N SER A 12 -11.31 6.24 -3.17
CA SER A 12 -12.60 6.36 -2.48
C SER A 12 -13.78 5.88 -3.32
N THR A 13 -13.65 5.88 -4.64
CA THR A 13 -14.69 5.47 -5.61
C THR A 13 -14.57 4.02 -6.06
N VAL A 14 -13.58 3.28 -5.57
CA VAL A 14 -13.31 1.88 -5.94
C VAL A 14 -13.30 0.92 -4.73
N PRO A 15 -14.41 0.82 -3.97
CA PRO A 15 -14.45 0.03 -2.74
C PRO A 15 -14.27 -1.49 -2.95
N SER A 16 -14.52 -1.97 -4.17
CA SER A 16 -14.35 -3.38 -4.56
C SER A 16 -12.95 -3.71 -5.09
N LEU A 17 -11.98 -2.80 -4.95
CA LEU A 17 -10.61 -3.04 -5.38
C LEU A 17 -9.99 -4.22 -4.61
N VAL A 18 -9.48 -5.21 -5.35
CA VAL A 18 -8.90 -6.44 -4.78
C VAL A 18 -7.37 -6.43 -4.81
N VAL A 19 -6.78 -5.84 -5.85
CA VAL A 19 -5.33 -5.72 -6.04
C VAL A 19 -4.98 -4.29 -6.41
N LEU A 20 -4.00 -3.72 -5.73
CA LEU A 20 -3.45 -2.41 -6.03
C LEU A 20 -1.94 -2.54 -6.28
N SER A 21 -1.46 -2.08 -7.43
CA SER A 21 -0.04 -1.82 -7.65
C SER A 21 0.15 -0.35 -7.98
N CYS A 22 0.82 0.36 -7.08
CA CYS A 22 1.21 1.76 -7.23
C CYS A 22 2.73 1.94 -7.02
N LYS A 23 3.49 0.88 -7.25
CA LYS A 23 4.95 0.86 -7.16
C LYS A 23 5.60 1.94 -8.05
N ASP A 24 6.78 2.42 -7.65
CA ASP A 24 7.61 3.36 -8.43
C ASP A 24 6.91 4.71 -8.70
N ASN A 25 6.24 5.26 -7.68
CA ASN A 25 5.62 6.59 -7.69
C ASN A 25 6.20 7.50 -6.60
N GLN A 26 5.55 8.63 -6.33
CA GLN A 26 5.96 9.60 -5.31
C GLN A 26 4.89 9.79 -4.24
N ILE A 27 4.12 8.72 -3.98
CA ILE A 27 2.99 8.76 -3.04
C ILE A 27 3.54 8.90 -1.62
N LYS A 28 3.05 9.93 -0.91
CA LYS A 28 3.45 10.25 0.48
C LYS A 28 2.46 9.72 1.50
N GLU A 29 1.21 9.55 1.09
CA GLU A 29 0.10 9.05 1.90
C GLU A 29 -0.83 8.19 1.05
N LEU A 30 -1.40 7.14 1.64
CA LEU A 30 -2.33 6.27 0.96
C LEU A 30 -3.47 5.89 1.91
N ASP A 31 -4.67 6.40 1.63
CA ASP A 31 -5.88 6.08 2.39
C ASP A 31 -6.53 4.80 1.83
N LEU A 32 -6.54 3.74 2.65
CA LEU A 32 -7.17 2.45 2.35
C LEU A 32 -8.48 2.22 3.12
N SER A 33 -9.01 3.26 3.80
CA SER A 33 -10.17 3.16 4.69
C SER A 33 -11.46 2.71 4.01
N LYS A 34 -11.54 2.81 2.68
CA LYS A 34 -12.70 2.40 1.87
C LYS A 34 -12.48 1.09 1.09
N ASN A 35 -11.30 0.48 1.18
CA ASN A 35 -10.90 -0.65 0.33
C ASN A 35 -10.83 -1.95 1.15
N SER A 36 -11.91 -2.31 1.83
CA SER A 36 -11.95 -3.50 2.71
C SER A 36 -11.84 -4.84 1.97
N ALA A 37 -12.09 -4.83 0.65
CA ALA A 37 -11.92 -5.99 -0.22
C ALA A 37 -10.46 -6.19 -0.69
N LEU A 38 -9.54 -5.29 -0.35
CA LEU A 38 -8.16 -5.33 -0.83
C LEU A 38 -7.42 -6.53 -0.21
N MET A 39 -6.85 -7.35 -1.09
CA MET A 39 -6.13 -8.58 -0.73
C MET A 39 -4.62 -8.45 -0.98
N MET A 40 -4.22 -7.61 -1.93
CA MET A 40 -2.81 -7.39 -2.26
C MET A 40 -2.55 -5.92 -2.55
N ILE A 41 -1.46 -5.40 -1.98
CA ILE A 41 -0.92 -4.09 -2.31
C ILE A 41 0.58 -4.14 -2.58
N ASP A 42 1.01 -3.54 -3.69
CA ASP A 42 2.40 -3.15 -3.92
C ASP A 42 2.52 -1.62 -3.98
N CYS A 43 3.04 -1.05 -2.90
CA CYS A 43 3.35 0.38 -2.77
C CYS A 43 4.86 0.63 -2.65
N GLY A 44 5.70 -0.32 -3.09
CA GLY A 44 7.15 -0.18 -3.09
C GLY A 44 7.66 1.02 -3.89
N TYR A 45 8.85 1.49 -3.54
CA TYR A 45 9.51 2.66 -4.14
C TYR A 45 8.62 3.92 -4.21
N ASN A 46 7.81 4.14 -3.16
CA ASN A 46 7.11 5.40 -2.89
C ASN A 46 7.77 6.17 -1.75
N LEU A 47 7.16 7.29 -1.34
CA LEU A 47 7.61 8.16 -0.25
C LEU A 47 6.77 7.97 1.03
N LEU A 48 6.07 6.84 1.15
CA LEU A 48 5.29 6.48 2.32
C LEU A 48 6.22 6.31 3.53
N THR A 49 5.87 6.90 4.67
CA THR A 49 6.55 6.64 5.95
C THR A 49 5.76 5.69 6.84
N GLU A 50 4.46 5.60 6.60
CA GLU A 50 3.53 4.74 7.30
C GLU A 50 2.42 4.26 6.36
N LEU A 51 1.80 3.13 6.71
CA LEU A 51 0.64 2.59 6.01
C LEU A 51 -0.27 1.91 7.02
N ASP A 52 -1.50 2.41 7.15
CA ASP A 52 -2.51 1.81 8.00
C ASP A 52 -3.36 0.79 7.23
N LEU A 53 -3.33 -0.46 7.71
CA LEU A 53 -4.02 -1.61 7.15
C LEU A 53 -5.24 -2.02 7.99
N SER A 54 -5.62 -1.21 8.98
CA SER A 54 -6.73 -1.48 9.92
C SER A 54 -8.07 -1.76 9.23
N ASN A 55 -8.29 -1.21 8.03
CA ASN A 55 -9.51 -1.36 7.25
C ASN A 55 -9.40 -2.40 6.13
N THR A 56 -8.23 -3.01 5.90
CA THR A 56 -8.01 -4.01 4.84
C THR A 56 -8.13 -5.42 5.40
N LEU A 57 -9.33 -5.80 5.82
CA LEU A 57 -9.58 -7.04 6.58
C LEU A 57 -9.24 -8.33 5.83
N LEU A 58 -9.21 -8.28 4.50
CA LEU A 58 -8.90 -9.42 3.62
C LEU A 58 -7.45 -9.40 3.12
N MET A 59 -6.59 -8.50 3.61
CA MET A 59 -5.22 -8.34 3.14
C MET A 59 -4.41 -9.63 3.37
N GLN A 60 -3.75 -10.09 2.32
CA GLN A 60 -2.92 -11.30 2.30
C GLN A 60 -1.47 -10.97 2.01
N GLU A 61 -1.21 -10.00 1.14
CA GLU A 61 0.15 -9.65 0.71
C GLU A 61 0.38 -8.13 0.68
N VAL A 62 1.45 -7.69 1.32
CA VAL A 62 1.86 -6.28 1.36
C VAL A 62 3.31 -6.18 0.92
N TYR A 63 3.55 -5.43 -0.16
CA TYR A 63 4.88 -5.08 -0.64
C TYR A 63 5.09 -3.58 -0.39
N CYS A 64 6.08 -3.24 0.43
CA CYS A 64 6.37 -1.84 0.80
C CYS A 64 7.87 -1.67 1.06
N ASN A 65 8.35 -0.43 1.21
CA ASN A 65 9.77 -0.23 1.54
C ASN A 65 10.07 -0.67 2.98
N ASP A 66 11.33 -1.00 3.25
CA ASP A 66 11.84 -1.35 4.59
C ASP A 66 11.53 -0.26 5.63
N SER A 67 11.61 1.02 5.24
CA SER A 67 11.35 2.17 6.11
C SER A 67 9.89 2.36 6.53
N VAL A 68 8.91 1.75 5.83
CA VAL A 68 7.48 1.99 6.08
C VAL A 68 7.03 1.36 7.41
N LYS A 69 6.41 2.15 8.27
CA LYS A 69 5.75 1.61 9.48
C LYS A 69 4.37 1.09 9.14
N LEU A 70 4.12 -0.20 9.40
CA LEU A 70 2.80 -0.80 9.18
C LEU A 70 2.00 -0.85 10.48
N SER A 71 0.70 -0.53 10.40
CA SER A 71 -0.26 -0.70 11.50
C SER A 71 -1.48 -1.49 11.03
N GLY A 72 -2.15 -2.18 11.96
CA GLY A 72 -3.45 -2.80 11.69
C GLY A 72 -3.45 -3.97 10.70
N ALA A 73 -2.26 -4.48 10.30
CA ALA A 73 -2.16 -5.60 9.38
C ALA A 73 -2.90 -6.84 9.91
N PRO A 74 -3.74 -7.50 9.09
CA PRO A 74 -4.39 -8.74 9.50
C PRO A 74 -3.39 -9.84 9.89
N HIS A 75 -3.79 -10.69 10.82
CA HIS A 75 -2.98 -11.83 11.24
C HIS A 75 -2.71 -12.77 10.05
N GLY A 76 -1.44 -13.15 9.88
CA GLY A 76 -1.04 -14.07 8.81
C GLY A 76 -0.81 -13.41 7.44
N CYS A 77 -0.94 -12.09 7.32
CA CYS A 77 -0.55 -11.35 6.13
C CYS A 77 0.96 -11.53 5.87
N TYR A 78 1.33 -11.83 4.63
CA TYR A 78 2.71 -11.88 4.19
C TYR A 78 3.19 -10.47 3.85
N ILE A 79 4.32 -10.08 4.42
CA ILE A 79 4.90 -8.75 4.22
C ILE A 79 6.26 -8.92 3.55
N ILE A 80 6.40 -8.29 2.39
CA ILE A 80 7.64 -8.25 1.61
C ILE A 80 8.14 -6.82 1.66
N ARG A 81 9.43 -6.69 1.98
CA ARG A 81 10.07 -5.40 2.08
C ARG A 81 11.07 -5.21 0.95
N TYR A 82 11.00 -4.07 0.29
CA TYR A 82 12.03 -3.60 -0.62
C TYR A 82 13.05 -2.76 0.14
N ALA A 83 14.33 -2.95 -0.14
CA ALA A 83 15.36 -2.05 0.32
C ALA A 83 15.06 -0.63 -0.19
N ASP A 84 15.18 0.35 0.70
CA ASP A 84 15.14 1.75 0.31
C ASP A 84 16.28 2.02 -0.70
N GLU A 85 15.98 2.74 -1.80
CA GLU A 85 16.99 3.21 -2.76
C GLU A 85 17.78 4.42 -2.24
#